data_AF-N1ZR44-F1
#
_entry.id   AF-N1ZR44-F1
#
_cell.length_a   1.000
_cell.length_b   1.000
_cell.length_c   1.000
_cell.angle_alpha   90.00
_cell.angle_beta   90.00
_cell.angle_gamma   90.00
#
_symmetry.space_group_name_H-M   'P 1'
#
loop_
_entity.id
_entity.type
_entity.pdbx_description
1 polymer ?
#
loop_
_entity_poly.entity_id
_entity_poly.type
_entity_poly.pdbx_seq_one_letter_code
_entity_poly.pdbx_strand_id
1 'polypeptide(L)'
;MFIAYQIQVKKEGFLEDIGVLDKEFEKRLDFINVLDKLKALFYKLLSMIPLVREFAKFVEEKKDIRAASPYGYTPLGRLLREYRTSLPQHDRLVTFPEIASWQTSTGEVVPVYEDYNGRGTEYRLAGFWNVQKEQAVKVSEIREEIMPENRICTLELAEVYVKAVESFMEDMEPEERTRENRPMYQRQNEEYIQGR
;
A
#
# COMPACT_ATOMS: atom_id res chain seq x y z
N MET A 1 15.15 22.18 -58.13
CA MET A 1 15.01 20.76 -57.76
C MET A 1 15.73 20.42 -56.45
N PHE A 2 16.99 20.84 -56.26
CA PHE A 2 17.80 20.54 -55.06
C PHE A 2 17.21 21.06 -53.73
N ILE A 3 16.69 22.29 -53.71
CA ILE A 3 16.15 22.92 -52.50
C ILE A 3 14.87 22.22 -52.01
N ALA A 4 13.98 21.84 -52.94
CA ALA A 4 12.76 21.11 -52.61
C ALA A 4 13.06 19.73 -52.01
N TYR A 5 14.07 19.03 -52.53
CA TYR A 5 14.54 17.77 -51.97
C TYR A 5 15.12 17.94 -50.55
N GLN A 6 15.92 18.98 -50.32
CA GLN A 6 16.46 19.28 -48.98
C GLN A 6 15.37 19.63 -47.96
N ILE A 7 14.31 20.34 -48.38
CA ILE A 7 13.15 20.64 -47.53
C ILE A 7 12.37 19.36 -47.20
N GLN A 8 12.18 18.47 -48.18
CA GLN A 8 11.50 17.19 -48.00
C GLN A 8 12.23 16.30 -46.98
N VAL A 9 13.54 16.14 -47.11
CA VAL A 9 14.37 15.34 -46.19
C VAL A 9 14.34 15.89 -44.76
N LYS A 10 14.41 17.22 -44.60
CA LYS A 10 14.29 17.84 -43.27
C LYS A 10 12.90 17.64 -42.65
N LYS A 11 11.85 17.68 -43.46
CA LYS A 11 10.46 17.44 -43.00
C LYS A 11 10.29 15.99 -42.54
N GLU A 12 10.83 15.02 -43.28
CA GLU A 12 10.78 13.61 -42.92
C GLU A 12 11.53 13.32 -41.62
N GLY A 13 12.73 13.89 -41.43
CA GLY A 13 13.45 13.79 -40.15
C GLY A 13 12.68 14.39 -38.97
N PHE A 14 12.00 15.53 -39.16
CA PHE A 14 11.20 16.16 -38.11
C PHE A 14 9.97 15.31 -37.72
N LEU A 15 9.37 14.60 -38.67
CA LEU A 15 8.26 13.69 -38.41
C LEU A 15 8.71 12.43 -37.65
N GLU A 16 9.90 11.92 -37.92
CA GLU A 16 10.50 10.83 -37.13
C GLU A 16 10.75 11.27 -35.69
N ASP A 17 11.33 12.46 -35.48
CA ASP A 17 11.56 13.01 -34.14
C ASP A 17 10.25 13.20 -33.35
N ILE A 18 9.19 13.69 -33.99
CA ILE A 18 7.85 13.78 -33.38
C ILE A 18 7.33 12.38 -33.02
N GLY A 19 7.47 11.40 -33.91
CA GLY A 19 7.05 10.02 -33.63
C GLY A 19 7.84 9.36 -32.48
N VAL A 20 9.11 9.72 -32.29
CA VAL A 20 9.91 9.29 -31.12
C VAL A 20 9.42 9.96 -29.84
N LEU A 21 9.14 11.27 -29.89
CA LEU A 21 8.59 12.01 -28.76
C LEU A 21 7.22 11.49 -28.35
N ASP A 22 6.30 11.23 -29.28
CA ASP A 22 4.97 10.69 -29.01
C ASP A 22 5.05 9.35 -28.26
N LYS A 23 5.92 8.44 -28.70
CA LYS A 23 6.16 7.16 -27.99
C LYS A 23 6.74 7.35 -26.59
N GLU A 24 7.60 8.35 -26.42
CA GLU A 24 8.18 8.66 -25.11
C GLU A 24 7.15 9.30 -24.17
N PHE A 25 6.24 10.13 -24.70
CA PHE A 25 5.07 10.66 -23.98
C PHE A 25 4.09 9.56 -23.58
N GLU A 26 3.78 8.61 -24.47
CA GLU A 26 2.94 7.45 -24.15
C GLU A 26 3.51 6.64 -22.98
N LYS A 27 4.80 6.33 -22.99
CA LYS A 27 5.46 5.62 -21.86
C LYS A 27 5.39 6.40 -20.55
N ARG A 28 5.58 7.72 -20.60
CA ARG A 28 5.44 8.57 -19.40
C ARG A 28 4.02 8.54 -18.86
N LEU A 29 3.02 8.59 -19.74
CA LEU A 29 1.62 8.52 -19.35
C LEU A 29 1.29 7.15 -18.72
N ASP A 30 1.78 6.05 -19.29
CA ASP A 30 1.63 4.71 -18.71
C ASP A 30 2.27 4.61 -17.33
N PHE A 31 3.44 5.23 -17.13
CA PHE A 31 4.11 5.24 -15.83
C PHE A 31 3.31 6.01 -14.77
N ILE A 32 2.77 7.19 -15.12
CA ILE A 32 1.89 7.97 -14.22
C ILE A 32 0.65 7.14 -13.83
N ASN A 33 0.02 6.48 -14.80
CA ASN A 33 -1.13 5.60 -14.54
C ASN A 33 -0.80 4.45 -13.57
N VAL A 34 0.43 3.91 -13.62
CA VAL A 34 0.89 2.89 -12.66
C VAL A 34 1.08 3.50 -11.27
N LEU A 35 1.65 4.70 -11.17
CA LEU A 35 1.80 5.40 -9.89
C LEU A 35 0.45 5.70 -9.24
N ASP A 36 -0.56 6.12 -10.00
CA ASP A 36 -1.92 6.35 -9.50
C ASP A 36 -2.55 5.07 -8.94
N LYS A 37 -2.35 3.93 -9.62
CA LYS A 37 -2.80 2.61 -9.14
C LYS A 37 -2.07 2.22 -7.85
N LEU A 38 -0.75 2.42 -7.78
CA LEU A 38 0.03 2.18 -6.56
C LEU A 38 -0.46 3.05 -5.40
N LYS A 39 -0.70 4.33 -5.65
CA LYS A 39 -1.24 5.28 -4.66
C LYS A 39 -2.62 4.84 -4.16
N ALA A 40 -3.51 4.39 -5.04
CA ALA A 40 -4.81 3.85 -4.66
C ALA A 40 -4.70 2.59 -3.78
N LEU A 41 -3.76 1.67 -4.11
CA LEU A 41 -3.47 0.50 -3.29
C LEU A 41 -2.97 0.92 -1.91
N PHE A 42 -2.05 1.88 -1.85
CA PHE A 42 -1.52 2.39 -0.59
C PHE A 42 -2.59 3.06 0.28
N TYR A 43 -3.48 3.89 -0.28
CA TYR A 43 -4.61 4.44 0.49
C TYR A 43 -5.56 3.36 1.02
N LYS A 44 -5.78 2.29 0.23
CA LYS A 44 -6.53 1.12 0.73
C LYS A 44 -5.82 0.50 1.93
N LEU A 45 -4.49 0.31 1.89
CA LEU A 45 -3.72 -0.18 3.03
C LEU A 45 -3.81 0.75 4.25
N LEU A 46 -3.65 2.06 4.03
CA LEU A 46 -3.79 3.08 5.09
C LEU A 46 -5.15 3.02 5.78
N SER A 47 -6.23 2.80 5.02
CA SER A 47 -7.58 2.70 5.57
C SER A 47 -7.75 1.52 6.53
N MET A 48 -6.88 0.51 6.47
CA MET A 48 -6.90 -0.65 7.36
C MET A 48 -6.13 -0.43 8.66
N ILE A 49 -5.25 0.59 8.75
CA ILE A 49 -4.41 0.83 9.94
C ILE A 49 -5.21 0.92 11.24
N PRO A 50 -6.36 1.61 11.33
CA PRO A 50 -7.18 1.61 12.54
C PRO A 50 -7.62 0.20 12.97
N LEU A 51 -7.92 -0.68 12.00
CA LEU A 51 -8.34 -2.06 12.26
C LEU A 51 -7.16 -2.93 12.73
N VAL A 52 -5.97 -2.71 12.16
CA VAL A 52 -4.73 -3.37 12.60
C VAL A 52 -4.40 -2.98 14.03
N ARG A 53 -4.52 -1.70 14.38
CA ARG A 53 -4.33 -1.21 15.75
C ARG A 53 -5.37 -1.76 16.72
N GLU A 54 -6.63 -1.86 16.29
CA GLU A 54 -7.71 -2.49 17.06
C GLU A 54 -7.39 -3.97 17.33
N PHE A 55 -6.98 -4.72 16.30
CA PHE A 55 -6.54 -6.11 16.44
C PHE A 55 -5.37 -6.26 17.41
N ALA A 56 -4.31 -5.47 17.21
CA ALA A 56 -3.12 -5.51 18.03
C ALA A 56 -3.44 -5.24 19.51
N LYS A 57 -4.30 -4.25 19.77
CA LYS A 57 -4.79 -3.96 21.12
C LYS A 57 -5.50 -5.16 21.74
N PHE A 58 -6.35 -5.88 21.01
CA PHE A 58 -6.99 -7.10 21.53
C PHE A 58 -5.96 -8.17 21.94
N VAL A 59 -4.91 -8.36 21.12
CA VAL A 59 -3.83 -9.31 21.41
C VAL A 59 -3.02 -8.86 22.64
N GLU A 60 -2.64 -7.58 22.69
CA GLU A 60 -1.87 -6.96 23.78
C GLU A 60 -2.64 -6.96 25.11
N GLU A 61 -3.97 -6.86 25.06
CA GLU A 61 -4.86 -6.96 26.22
C GLU A 61 -5.33 -8.40 26.51
N LYS A 62 -4.91 -9.38 25.70
CA LYS A 62 -5.21 -10.81 25.82
C LYS A 62 -6.72 -11.07 25.85
N LYS A 63 -7.43 -10.39 24.95
CA LYS A 63 -8.89 -10.41 24.83
C LYS A 63 -9.35 -11.26 23.67
N ASP A 64 -10.53 -11.85 23.86
CA ASP A 64 -11.28 -12.48 22.78
C ASP A 64 -11.82 -11.43 21.80
N ILE A 65 -11.99 -11.84 20.55
CA ILE A 65 -12.47 -10.97 19.48
C ILE A 65 -13.86 -11.41 19.02
N ARG A 66 -14.81 -10.49 19.07
CA ARG A 66 -16.11 -10.64 18.44
C ARG A 66 -16.08 -10.05 17.04
N ALA A 67 -15.97 -10.90 16.04
CA ALA A 67 -15.87 -10.52 14.62
C ALA A 67 -17.22 -10.26 13.94
N ALA A 68 -18.34 -10.58 14.59
CA ALA A 68 -19.67 -10.31 14.06
C ALA A 68 -20.67 -9.78 15.09
N SER A 69 -21.58 -8.96 14.58
CA SER A 69 -22.78 -8.48 15.26
C SER A 69 -24.04 -9.12 14.64
N PRO A 70 -25.23 -8.92 15.22
CA PRO A 70 -26.48 -9.31 14.55
C PRO A 70 -26.67 -8.72 13.15
N TYR A 71 -25.96 -7.64 12.81
CA TYR A 71 -26.01 -6.96 11.52
C TYR A 71 -24.94 -7.45 10.52
N GLY A 72 -24.18 -8.49 10.86
CA GLY A 72 -23.10 -9.04 10.04
C GLY A 72 -21.71 -8.79 10.62
N TYR A 73 -20.67 -9.07 9.80
CA TYR A 73 -19.27 -8.93 10.20
C TYR A 73 -18.93 -7.47 10.52
N THR A 74 -18.20 -7.26 11.62
CA THR A 74 -17.60 -5.97 11.93
C THR A 74 -16.50 -5.64 10.90
N PRO A 75 -16.07 -4.38 10.77
CA PRO A 75 -14.91 -4.03 9.93
C PRO A 75 -13.67 -4.89 10.25
N LEU A 76 -13.33 -5.03 11.54
CA LEU A 76 -12.26 -5.92 11.99
C LEU A 76 -12.56 -7.38 11.63
N GLY A 77 -13.79 -7.87 11.81
CA GLY A 77 -14.15 -9.23 11.46
C GLY A 77 -14.01 -9.56 9.97
N ARG A 78 -14.28 -8.61 9.08
CA ARG A 78 -14.02 -8.76 7.64
C ARG A 78 -12.53 -8.87 7.35
N LEU A 79 -11.71 -8.04 7.99
CA LEU A 79 -10.24 -8.11 7.89
C LEU A 79 -9.74 -9.49 8.34
N LEU A 80 -10.13 -9.94 9.53
CA LEU A 80 -9.72 -11.24 10.07
C LEU A 80 -10.14 -12.40 9.17
N ARG A 81 -11.33 -12.33 8.57
CA ARG A 81 -11.79 -13.36 7.64
C ARG A 81 -10.96 -13.42 6.35
N GLU A 82 -10.47 -12.28 5.88
CA GLU A 82 -9.66 -12.21 4.66
C GLU A 82 -8.22 -12.69 4.88
N TYR A 83 -7.65 -12.40 6.05
CA TYR A 83 -6.24 -12.69 6.39
C TYR A 83 -6.07 -13.82 7.42
N ARG A 84 -7.07 -14.69 7.60
CA ARG A 84 -6.91 -15.86 8.49
C ARG A 84 -6.06 -16.94 7.82
N THR A 85 -5.09 -17.44 8.56
CA THR A 85 -4.29 -18.61 8.18
C THR A 85 -4.58 -19.74 9.15
N SER A 86 -5.08 -20.88 8.64
CA SER A 86 -5.40 -22.04 9.47
C SER A 86 -4.11 -22.73 9.90
N LEU A 87 -4.03 -23.12 11.17
CA LEU A 87 -2.87 -23.85 11.68
C LEU A 87 -2.95 -25.32 11.22
N PRO A 88 -1.84 -25.91 10.72
CA PRO A 88 -1.85 -27.32 10.31
C PRO A 88 -2.32 -28.23 11.45
N GLN A 89 -3.13 -29.24 11.12
CA GLN A 89 -3.61 -30.28 12.06
C GLN A 89 -4.63 -29.79 13.12
N HIS A 90 -5.05 -28.52 13.08
CA HIS A 90 -6.01 -27.95 14.01
C HIS A 90 -7.08 -27.10 13.30
N ASP A 91 -8.18 -27.74 12.88
CA ASP A 91 -9.24 -27.11 12.06
C ASP A 91 -9.91 -25.86 12.66
N ARG A 92 -9.77 -25.64 13.96
CA ARG A 92 -10.33 -24.48 14.68
C ARG A 92 -9.29 -23.43 15.06
N LEU A 93 -7.99 -23.71 14.91
CA LEU A 93 -6.95 -22.75 15.27
C LEU A 93 -6.56 -21.94 14.03
N VAL A 94 -6.58 -20.63 14.20
CA VAL A 94 -6.23 -19.66 13.17
C VAL A 94 -5.20 -18.67 13.69
N THR A 95 -4.39 -18.17 12.78
CA THR A 95 -3.39 -17.13 13.01
C THR A 95 -3.60 -15.99 12.01
N PHE A 96 -2.98 -14.86 12.28
CA PHE A 96 -3.08 -13.64 11.46
C PHE A 96 -1.70 -13.02 11.18
N PRO A 97 -0.76 -13.76 10.58
CA PRO A 97 0.62 -13.32 10.42
C PRO A 97 0.76 -12.05 9.57
N GLU A 98 -0.12 -11.84 8.59
CA GLU A 98 -0.11 -10.67 7.72
C GLU A 98 -0.65 -9.41 8.39
N ILE A 99 -1.32 -9.53 9.54
CA ILE A 99 -1.89 -8.38 10.26
C ILE A 99 -0.89 -7.80 11.25
N ALA A 100 -0.39 -8.64 12.17
CA ALA A 100 0.61 -8.26 13.15
C ALA A 100 1.29 -9.48 13.78
N SER A 101 2.58 -9.33 14.08
CA SER A 101 3.38 -10.24 14.88
C SER A 101 4.13 -9.48 15.98
N TRP A 102 4.78 -10.18 16.90
CA TRP A 102 5.56 -9.58 17.98
C TRP A 102 6.94 -10.21 18.05
N GLN A 103 7.95 -9.37 18.21
CA GLN A 103 9.31 -9.81 18.52
C GLN A 103 9.39 -10.15 20.01
N THR A 104 9.80 -11.37 20.32
CA THR A 104 10.02 -11.82 21.71
C THR A 104 11.43 -12.40 21.87
N SER A 105 11.80 -12.68 23.11
CA SER A 105 12.99 -13.43 23.53
C SER A 105 13.05 -14.83 22.90
N THR A 106 11.89 -15.41 22.57
CA THR A 106 11.79 -16.74 21.95
C THR A 106 11.87 -16.70 20.42
N GLY A 107 11.72 -15.52 19.80
CA GLY A 107 11.62 -15.30 18.36
C GLY A 107 10.42 -14.43 18.00
N GLU A 108 10.11 -14.36 16.71
CA GLU A 108 8.89 -13.73 16.23
C GLU A 108 7.71 -14.66 16.48
N VAL A 109 6.64 -14.10 17.05
CA VAL A 109 5.43 -14.86 17.37
C VAL A 109 4.19 -14.20 16.80
N VAL A 110 3.23 -15.03 16.40
CA VAL A 110 1.89 -14.59 15.96
C VAL A 110 0.83 -15.11 16.92
N PRO A 111 -0.26 -14.37 17.15
CA PRO A 111 -1.32 -14.83 18.02
C PRO A 111 -2.08 -16.00 17.36
N VAL A 112 -2.39 -17.00 18.17
CA VAL A 112 -3.23 -18.15 17.80
C VAL A 112 -4.58 -17.96 18.47
N TYR A 113 -5.62 -17.94 17.66
CA TYR A 113 -7.00 -17.90 18.11
C TYR A 113 -7.73 -19.20 17.79
N GLU A 114 -8.61 -19.64 18.69
CA GLU A 114 -9.62 -20.63 18.38
C GLU A 114 -10.86 -19.93 17.79
N ASP A 115 -11.26 -20.34 16.58
CA ASP A 115 -12.56 -20.01 15.98
C ASP A 115 -13.65 -20.81 16.72
N TYR A 116 -14.13 -20.23 17.83
CA TYR A 116 -14.90 -20.94 18.86
C TYR A 116 -16.14 -21.65 18.31
N ASN A 117 -16.79 -21.04 17.31
CA ASN A 117 -17.98 -21.61 16.68
C ASN A 117 -17.74 -22.12 15.26
N GLY A 118 -16.49 -22.08 14.77
CA GLY A 118 -16.11 -22.51 13.42
C GLY A 118 -16.71 -21.67 12.29
N ARG A 119 -17.26 -20.49 12.59
CA ARG A 119 -17.89 -19.60 11.60
C ARG A 119 -17.08 -18.33 11.36
N GLY A 120 -15.97 -18.15 12.06
CA GLY A 120 -15.14 -16.96 11.99
C GLY A 120 -15.78 -15.72 12.62
N THR A 121 -16.74 -15.90 13.55
CA THR A 121 -17.48 -14.78 14.17
C THR A 121 -17.06 -14.50 15.61
N GLU A 122 -16.41 -15.46 16.27
CA GLU A 122 -15.92 -15.36 17.64
C GLU A 122 -14.57 -16.07 17.72
N TYR A 123 -13.53 -15.33 18.08
CA TYR A 123 -12.17 -15.82 18.18
C TYR A 123 -11.71 -15.72 19.63
N ARG A 124 -11.23 -16.82 20.20
CA ARG A 124 -10.71 -16.87 21.57
C ARG A 124 -9.21 -17.03 21.57
N LEU A 125 -8.49 -16.21 22.34
CA LEU A 125 -7.03 -16.26 22.31
C LEU A 125 -6.54 -17.57 22.94
N ALA A 126 -5.96 -18.45 22.14
CA ALA A 126 -5.51 -19.78 22.56
C ALA A 126 -4.02 -19.79 22.95
N GLY A 127 -3.22 -18.92 22.34
CA GLY A 127 -1.78 -18.87 22.59
C GLY A 127 -1.04 -18.09 21.52
N PHE A 128 0.23 -18.43 21.35
CA PHE A 128 1.07 -17.86 20.31
C PHE A 128 1.80 -18.95 19.55
N TRP A 129 2.16 -18.67 18.31
CA TRP A 129 2.93 -19.55 17.45
C TRP A 129 4.24 -18.87 17.08
N ASN A 130 5.36 -19.53 17.36
CA ASN A 130 6.66 -19.05 16.93
C ASN A 130 6.82 -19.33 15.43
N VAL A 131 7.01 -18.26 14.65
CA VAL A 131 7.04 -18.35 13.18
C VAL A 131 8.28 -19.10 12.70
N GLN A 132 9.45 -18.86 13.30
CA GLN A 132 10.69 -19.50 12.86
C GLN A 132 10.81 -20.95 13.30
N LYS A 133 10.36 -21.26 14.52
CA LYS A 133 10.49 -22.60 15.12
C LYS A 133 9.30 -23.52 14.84
N GLU A 134 8.23 -22.98 14.28
CA GLU A 134 6.97 -23.69 14.01
C GLU A 134 6.45 -24.43 15.27
N GLN A 135 6.40 -23.72 16.39
CA GLN A 135 6.05 -24.29 17.69
C GLN A 135 5.12 -23.37 18.48
N ALA A 136 4.24 -23.99 19.28
CA ALA A 136 3.37 -23.28 20.20
C ALA A 136 4.18 -22.69 21.36
N VAL A 137 3.88 -21.44 21.70
CA VAL A 137 4.44 -20.71 22.85
C VAL A 137 3.30 -20.38 23.81
N LYS A 138 3.51 -20.66 25.10
CA LYS A 138 2.48 -20.40 26.11
C LYS A 138 2.38 -18.90 26.37
N VAL A 139 1.15 -18.41 26.52
CA VAL A 139 0.89 -16.99 26.87
C VAL A 139 1.67 -16.57 28.12
N SER A 140 1.80 -17.44 29.12
CA SER A 140 2.51 -17.14 30.36
C SER A 140 4.02 -16.91 30.20
N GLU A 141 4.64 -17.46 29.15
CA GLU A 141 6.10 -17.37 28.93
C GLU A 141 6.49 -16.01 28.34
N ILE A 142 5.63 -15.44 27.50
CA ILE A 142 5.90 -14.20 26.74
C ILE A 142 4.91 -13.08 27.08
N ARG A 143 4.11 -13.22 28.13
CA ARG A 143 2.98 -12.33 28.47
C ARG A 143 3.36 -10.86 28.48
N GLU A 144 4.48 -10.56 29.15
CA GLU A 144 5.01 -9.21 29.34
C GLU A 144 5.78 -8.70 28.12
N GLU A 145 6.00 -9.56 27.11
CA GLU A 145 6.68 -9.19 25.87
C GLU A 145 5.70 -8.83 24.74
N ILE A 146 4.43 -9.24 24.88
CA ILE A 146 3.35 -8.86 23.95
C ILE A 146 2.83 -7.47 24.32
N MET A 147 3.54 -6.46 23.83
CA MET A 147 3.30 -5.03 24.04
C MET A 147 3.51 -4.24 22.73
N PRO A 148 2.99 -3.01 22.61
CA PRO A 148 3.14 -2.18 21.41
C PRO A 148 4.60 -1.99 20.95
N GLU A 149 5.55 -1.89 21.90
CA GLU A 149 6.96 -1.62 21.63
C GLU A 149 7.66 -2.75 20.89
N ASN A 150 7.18 -3.98 21.08
CA ASN A 150 7.71 -5.19 20.45
C ASN A 150 6.91 -5.62 19.23
N ARG A 151 5.88 -4.85 18.85
CA ARG A 151 4.98 -5.20 17.75
C ARG A 151 5.67 -4.97 16.41
N ILE A 152 5.53 -5.95 15.52
CA ILE A 152 5.90 -5.88 14.11
C ILE A 152 4.61 -5.75 13.31
N CYS A 153 4.43 -4.60 12.65
CA CYS A 153 3.27 -4.30 11.81
C CYS A 153 3.69 -4.21 10.34
N THR A 154 3.34 -5.21 9.54
CA THR A 154 3.51 -5.21 8.09
C THR A 154 2.71 -4.08 7.41
N LEU A 155 1.48 -3.83 7.89
CA LEU A 155 0.56 -2.86 7.30
C LEU A 155 0.83 -1.40 7.72
N GLU A 156 1.44 -1.15 8.90
CA GLU A 156 1.81 0.22 9.31
C GLU A 156 2.99 0.77 8.48
N LEU A 157 3.79 -0.09 7.84
CA LEU A 157 4.80 0.33 6.86
C LEU A 157 4.18 1.02 5.63
N ALA A 158 2.89 0.83 5.36
CA ALA A 158 2.21 1.50 4.25
C ALA A 158 2.29 3.03 4.35
N GLU A 159 2.26 3.62 5.56
CA GLU A 159 2.42 5.08 5.76
C GLU A 159 3.75 5.61 5.21
N VAL A 160 4.83 4.83 5.37
CA VAL A 160 6.16 5.20 4.88
C VAL A 160 6.19 5.14 3.35
N TYR A 161 5.64 4.08 2.76
CA TYR A 161 5.60 3.93 1.32
C TYR A 161 4.72 4.98 0.62
N VAL A 162 3.58 5.37 1.22
CA VAL A 162 2.72 6.45 0.70
C VAL A 162 3.51 7.74 0.58
N LYS A 163 4.19 8.14 1.66
CA LYS A 163 5.00 9.37 1.69
C LYS A 163 6.12 9.34 0.65
N ALA A 164 6.75 8.18 0.45
CA ALA A 164 7.78 8.02 -0.57
C ALA A 164 7.21 8.20 -1.99
N VAL A 165 6.04 7.61 -2.29
CA VAL A 165 5.39 7.75 -3.60
C VAL A 165 4.87 9.18 -3.82
N GLU A 166 4.26 9.80 -2.80
CA GLU A 166 3.80 11.19 -2.88
C GLU A 166 4.95 12.15 -3.14
N SER A 167 6.05 12.04 -2.40
CA SER A 167 7.26 12.84 -2.64
C SER A 167 7.80 12.65 -4.05
N PHE A 168 7.86 11.40 -4.53
CA PHE A 168 8.35 11.11 -5.88
C PHE A 168 7.43 11.67 -6.99
N MET A 169 6.12 11.65 -6.77
CA MET A 169 5.14 12.25 -7.70
C MET A 169 5.23 13.77 -7.70
N GLU A 170 5.42 14.40 -6.54
CA GLU A 170 5.65 15.86 -6.43
C GLU A 170 6.93 16.28 -7.16
N ASP A 171 8.00 15.49 -7.09
CA ASP A 171 9.24 15.74 -7.84
C ASP A 171 9.08 15.55 -9.35
N MET A 172 8.08 14.78 -9.79
CA MET A 172 7.74 14.56 -11.20
C MET A 172 6.77 15.58 -11.79
N GLU A 173 6.03 16.32 -10.96
CA GLU A 173 5.21 17.43 -11.42
C GLU A 173 6.13 18.43 -12.13
N PRO A 174 5.99 18.62 -13.44
CA PRO A 174 6.91 19.47 -14.18
C PRO A 174 6.81 20.90 -13.65
N GLU A 175 7.95 21.59 -13.59
CA GLU A 175 8.05 23.06 -13.42
C GLU A 175 7.24 23.86 -14.48
N GLU A 176 6.39 23.23 -15.28
CA GLU A 176 5.61 23.81 -16.37
C GLU A 176 4.55 24.81 -15.88
N ARG A 177 4.04 24.70 -14.64
CA ARG A 177 3.26 25.80 -14.02
C ARG A 177 4.06 27.07 -13.76
N THR A 178 5.40 27.00 -13.77
CA THR A 178 6.26 28.20 -13.69
C THR A 178 6.72 28.72 -15.06
N ARG A 179 6.50 27.95 -16.16
CA ARG A 179 6.80 28.41 -17.52
C ARG A 179 5.73 29.33 -18.10
N GLU A 180 4.46 29.14 -17.75
CA GLU A 180 3.37 30.05 -18.14
C GLU A 180 3.54 31.46 -17.54
N ASN A 181 4.29 31.59 -16.45
CA ASN A 181 4.61 32.87 -15.80
C ASN A 181 5.96 33.47 -16.22
N ARG A 182 6.68 32.89 -17.20
CA ARG A 182 7.89 33.53 -17.73
C ARG A 182 7.50 34.59 -18.77
N PRO A 183 7.93 35.85 -18.63
CA PRO A 183 7.56 36.96 -19.51
C PRO A 183 8.01 36.83 -20.97
N MET A 184 8.77 35.77 -21.31
CA MET A 184 9.20 35.48 -22.68
C MET A 184 8.06 34.90 -23.54
N TYR A 185 7.16 34.10 -22.97
CA TYR A 185 6.06 33.44 -23.71
C TYR A 185 4.78 34.28 -23.79
N GLN A 186 4.63 35.28 -22.91
CA GLN A 186 3.55 36.27 -23.03
C GLN A 186 3.74 37.21 -24.23
N ARG A 187 4.99 37.61 -24.53
CA ARG A 187 5.28 38.51 -25.67
C ARG A 187 4.96 37.90 -27.04
N GLN A 188 5.17 36.60 -27.22
CA GLN A 188 4.88 35.93 -28.50
C GLN A 188 3.37 35.85 -28.79
N ASN A 189 2.53 35.73 -27.75
CA ASN A 189 1.08 35.75 -27.91
C ASN A 189 0.55 37.16 -28.21
N GLU A 190 1.15 38.20 -27.64
CA GLU A 190 0.77 39.59 -27.92
C GLU A 190 1.14 40.04 -29.34
N GLU A 191 2.32 39.65 -29.84
CA GLU A 191 2.76 39.95 -31.21
C GLU A 191 1.89 39.25 -32.28
N TYR A 192 1.38 38.05 -31.98
CA TYR A 192 0.46 37.32 -32.89
C TYR A 192 -0.95 37.93 -32.94
N ILE A 193 -1.39 38.58 -31.86
CA ILE A 193 -2.71 39.21 -31.75
C ILE A 193 -2.70 40.62 -32.37
N GLN A 194 -1.58 41.34 -32.31
CA GLN A 194 -1.45 42.69 -32.90
C GLN A 194 -1.10 42.70 -34.39
N GLY A 195 -0.72 41.55 -34.97
CA GLY A 195 -0.39 41.42 -36.39
C GLY A 195 -1.56 41.06 -37.33
N ARG A 196 -2.82 41.20 -36.90
CA ARG A 196 -4.03 40.92 -37.70
C ARG A 196 -4.92 42.13 -37.87
#